data_AF-A0A9P5LDJ1-F1
#
_entry.id   AF-A0A9P5LDJ1-F1
#
_cell.length_a   1.000
_cell.length_b   1.000
_cell.length_c   1.000
_cell.angle_alpha   90.00
_cell.angle_beta   90.00
_cell.angle_gamma   90.00
#
_symmetry.space_group_name_H-M   'P 1'
#
loop_
_entity.id
_entity.type
_entity.pdbx_description
1 polymer ?
#
loop_
_entity_poly.entity_id
_entity_poly.type
_entity_poly.pdbx_seq_one_letter_code
_entity_poly.pdbx_strand_id
1 'polypeptide(L)'
;MRTIETERAMSLQLPFEDEPFQIVIDGLMGCTAIVIASNRAVWMTHLWETYSNGKPVYTNEVEYRQDSLSTEEDEEFYTWMTDQEAISEDPDDEYRDNRKSYKAFEDRVLSFLKGETVPTPRTKNSKGAYLRPRGPGITPDLFDNPQIWLVVPMAVDIAGTKTVTIKGKNTIVTGEGKGEKFTYEKRVMERIAPLIMERLGVDEMSIVGYARLRENIPSHAKLLQEERGRVLFQYDPDSDGNGQKGWRVFIESLYSRFSV
;
A
#
# COMPACT_ATOMS: atom_id res chain seq x y z
N MET A 1 -16.89 14.52 14.94
CA MET A 1 -15.58 14.98 14.44
C MET A 1 -15.39 14.31 13.08
N ARG A 2 -15.42 15.05 11.96
CA ARG A 2 -15.30 14.45 10.62
C ARG A 2 -13.82 14.20 10.33
N THR A 3 -13.44 12.94 10.17
CA THR A 3 -12.12 12.53 9.68
C THR A 3 -11.98 13.02 8.25
N ILE A 4 -10.98 13.86 8.01
CA ILE A 4 -10.56 14.24 6.67
C ILE A 4 -9.73 13.06 6.17
N GLU A 5 -10.26 12.28 5.25
CA GLU A 5 -9.50 11.25 4.55
C GLU A 5 -8.46 11.95 3.66
N THR A 6 -7.19 11.61 3.82
CA THR A 6 -6.06 12.28 3.16
C THR A 6 -5.22 11.25 2.43
N GLU A 7 -4.81 11.43 1.18
CA GLU A 7 -3.72 10.61 0.61
C GLU A 7 -2.45 10.82 1.43
N ARG A 8 -1.83 9.76 1.97
CA ARG A 8 -0.50 9.86 2.59
C ARG A 8 0.39 8.75 2.08
N ALA A 9 1.52 9.14 1.51
CA ALA A 9 2.67 8.27 1.43
C ALA A 9 3.76 8.84 2.35
N MET A 10 4.33 8.00 3.20
CA MET A 10 5.45 8.38 4.04
C MET A 10 6.53 7.33 3.90
N SER A 11 7.72 7.74 3.46
CA SER A 11 8.90 6.92 3.45
C SER A 11 9.94 7.39 4.45
N LEU A 12 10.75 6.44 4.90
CA LEU A 12 11.95 6.66 5.68
C LEU A 12 13.07 5.80 5.08
N GLN A 13 14.26 6.39 4.93
CA GLN A 13 15.46 5.69 4.50
C GLN A 13 16.52 5.93 5.56
N LEU A 14 17.08 4.88 6.14
CA LEU A 14 18.15 4.97 7.13
C LEU A 14 19.33 4.08 6.71
N PRO A 15 20.54 4.63 6.56
CA PRO A 15 21.74 3.82 6.48
C PRO A 15 22.00 3.14 7.84
N PHE A 16 22.69 2.01 7.81
CA PHE A 16 23.09 1.28 9.00
C PHE A 16 24.38 1.86 9.54
N GLU A 17 24.27 2.47 10.71
CA GLU A 17 25.39 3.08 11.43
C GLU A 17 25.68 2.27 12.70
N ASP A 18 26.21 2.91 13.73
CA ASP A 18 26.67 2.26 14.97
C ASP A 18 25.63 2.32 16.09
N GLU A 19 24.44 2.88 15.81
CA GLU A 19 23.33 2.97 16.76
C GLU A 19 22.17 2.04 16.37
N PRO A 20 21.59 1.28 17.32
CA PRO A 20 20.42 0.46 17.06
C PRO A 20 19.19 1.34 16.83
N PHE A 21 18.27 0.88 15.97
CA PHE A 21 17.02 1.58 15.73
C PHE A 21 15.88 0.65 15.33
N GLN A 22 14.66 1.17 15.41
CA GLN A 22 13.45 0.47 15.02
C GLN A 22 12.56 1.40 14.19
N ILE A 23 11.93 0.84 13.16
CA ILE A 23 10.94 1.54 12.33
C ILE A 23 9.66 0.69 12.38
N VAL A 24 8.53 1.34 12.65
CA VAL A 24 7.23 0.70 12.67
C VAL A 24 6.31 1.38 11.67
N ILE A 25 5.68 0.58 10.82
CA ILE A 25 4.45 0.94 10.12
C ILE A 25 3.32 0.29 10.92
N ASP A 26 2.36 1.09 11.37
CA ASP A 26 1.18 0.65 12.10
C ASP A 26 -0.10 1.09 11.37
N GLY A 27 -1.21 0.46 11.70
CA GLY A 27 -2.53 0.81 11.20
C GLY A 27 -2.74 0.49 9.72
N LEU A 28 -2.20 -0.62 9.22
CA LEU A 28 -2.49 -1.10 7.86
C LEU A 28 -3.95 -1.57 7.77
N MET A 29 -4.84 -0.67 7.31
CA MET A 29 -6.29 -0.89 7.18
C MET A 29 -6.74 -0.99 5.71
N GLY A 30 -5.87 -1.49 4.82
CA GLY A 30 -6.05 -1.37 3.38
C GLY A 30 -4.96 -0.56 2.68
N CYS A 31 -3.89 -0.22 3.40
CA CYS A 31 -2.73 0.46 2.86
C CYS A 31 -1.70 -0.55 2.31
N THR A 32 -0.84 -0.11 1.40
CA THR A 32 0.33 -0.89 0.97
C THR A 32 1.54 -0.43 1.77
N ALA A 33 2.30 -1.38 2.33
CA ALA A 33 3.61 -1.11 2.91
C ALA A 33 4.70 -1.77 2.08
N ILE A 34 5.87 -1.13 2.04
CA ILE A 34 7.03 -1.66 1.33
C ILE A 34 8.22 -1.58 2.27
N VAL A 35 8.97 -2.67 2.36
CA VAL A 35 10.25 -2.74 3.07
C VAL A 35 11.31 -3.20 2.09
N ILE A 36 12.38 -2.43 1.98
CA ILE A 36 13.59 -2.78 1.24
C ILE A 36 14.72 -2.73 2.26
N ALA A 37 15.41 -3.85 2.47
CA ALA A 37 16.53 -3.93 3.39
C ALA A 37 17.73 -4.58 2.70
N SER A 38 18.93 -4.04 2.92
CA SER A 38 20.21 -4.61 2.51
C SER A 38 21.11 -4.76 3.73
N ASN A 39 22.41 -5.01 3.53
CA ASN A 39 23.41 -4.94 4.60
C ASN A 39 23.83 -3.50 4.96
N ARG A 40 23.34 -2.50 4.24
CA ARG A 40 23.80 -1.10 4.34
C ARG A 40 22.71 -0.12 4.73
N ALA A 41 21.46 -0.42 4.44
CA ALA A 41 20.36 0.48 4.71
C ALA A 41 19.02 -0.27 4.76
N VAL A 42 18.02 0.44 5.29
CA VAL A 42 16.61 0.11 5.13
C VAL A 42 15.88 1.29 4.51
N TRP A 43 14.96 1.00 3.61
CA TRP A 43 13.93 1.92 3.15
C TRP A 43 12.56 1.32 3.42
N MET A 44 11.70 2.06 4.09
CA MET A 44 10.32 1.65 4.36
C MET A 44 9.38 2.74 3.89
N THR A 45 8.24 2.36 3.28
CA THR A 45 7.15 3.30 3.00
C THR A 45 5.81 2.73 3.39
N HIS A 46 4.92 3.61 3.82
CA HIS A 46 3.49 3.37 3.99
C HIS A 46 2.74 4.17 2.93
N LEU A 47 2.00 3.50 2.04
CA LEU A 47 1.20 4.08 0.97
C LEU A 47 -0.29 3.92 1.29
N TRP A 48 -1.01 5.03 1.42
CA TRP A 48 -2.47 5.01 1.57
C TRP A 48 -3.13 4.95 0.21
N GLU A 49 -3.98 3.95 0.02
CA GLU A 49 -4.58 3.58 -1.27
C GLU A 49 -5.95 4.26 -1.51
N THR A 50 -6.41 5.11 -0.58
CA THR A 50 -7.61 5.92 -0.74
C THR A 50 -7.28 7.27 -1.39
N TYR A 51 -7.83 7.48 -2.58
CA TYR A 51 -7.75 8.77 -3.27
C TYR A 51 -8.67 9.80 -2.60
N SER A 52 -8.09 10.82 -2.00
CA SER A 52 -8.80 11.85 -1.23
C SER A 52 -9.47 12.95 -2.07
N ASN A 53 -9.47 12.82 -3.41
CA ASN A 53 -10.09 13.78 -4.34
C ASN A 53 -11.35 13.25 -5.05
N GLY A 54 -11.89 12.12 -4.62
CA GLY A 54 -13.24 11.65 -4.97
C GLY A 54 -13.95 11.27 -3.68
N LYS A 55 -15.25 11.52 -3.54
CA LYS A 55 -16.00 11.09 -2.36
C LYS A 55 -15.65 9.62 -2.06
N PRO A 56 -15.40 9.20 -0.81
CA PRO A 56 -15.55 7.80 -0.47
C PRO A 56 -16.95 7.42 -0.95
N VAL A 57 -17.03 6.51 -1.92
CA VAL A 57 -18.30 5.84 -2.21
C VAL A 57 -18.51 4.96 -0.99
N TYR A 58 -19.17 5.50 0.03
CA TYR A 58 -19.87 4.67 0.98
C TYR A 58 -20.92 3.95 0.16
N THR A 59 -20.61 2.73 -0.31
CA THR A 59 -21.62 1.83 -0.86
C THR A 59 -22.50 1.40 0.31
N ASN A 60 -23.37 2.28 0.78
CA ASN A 60 -24.45 2.00 1.71
C ASN A 60 -25.56 3.04 1.51
N GLU A 61 -26.02 3.19 0.27
CA GLU A 61 -27.41 3.52 0.00
C GLU A 61 -27.91 2.55 -1.08
N VAL A 62 -28.18 1.31 -0.64
CA VAL A 62 -29.45 0.70 -1.05
C VAL A 62 -30.51 1.46 -0.26
N GLU A 63 -30.75 2.72 -0.64
CA GLU A 63 -31.93 3.44 -0.22
C GLU A 63 -33.10 2.75 -0.91
N TYR A 64 -33.94 2.16 -0.08
CA TYR A 64 -35.28 1.76 -0.45
C TYR A 64 -35.94 2.97 -1.14
N ARG A 65 -36.42 2.78 -2.37
CA ARG A 65 -37.28 3.75 -3.07
C ARG A 65 -38.24 4.39 -2.08
N GLN A 66 -38.19 5.71 -1.95
CA GLN A 66 -39.41 6.47 -1.71
C GLN A 66 -39.32 7.81 -2.43
N ASP A 67 -40.24 7.94 -3.40
CA ASP A 67 -40.58 9.12 -4.18
C ASP A 67 -40.20 10.47 -3.54
N SER A 68 -39.52 11.34 -4.29
CA SER A 68 -40.10 12.60 -4.81
C SER A 68 -39.06 13.65 -5.22
N LEU A 69 -39.29 14.18 -6.44
CA LEU A 69 -38.96 15.53 -6.96
C LEU A 69 -37.50 15.81 -7.40
N SER A 70 -37.30 15.64 -8.71
CA SER A 70 -36.20 16.16 -9.52
C SER A 70 -36.26 17.68 -9.69
N THR A 71 -35.13 18.36 -9.51
CA THR A 71 -34.92 19.74 -9.99
C THR A 71 -33.97 19.73 -11.18
N GLU A 72 -34.21 20.60 -12.17
CA GLU A 72 -33.48 20.68 -13.45
C GLU A 72 -31.96 20.96 -13.30
N GLU A 73 -31.46 21.33 -12.12
CA GLU A 73 -30.01 21.47 -11.84
C GLU A 73 -29.28 20.11 -11.69
N ASP A 74 -30.02 19.00 -11.54
CA ASP A 74 -29.43 17.66 -11.40
C ASP A 74 -29.02 17.04 -12.74
N GLU A 75 -29.58 17.48 -13.88
CA GLU A 75 -29.26 16.88 -15.19
C GLU A 75 -27.84 17.24 -15.69
N GLU A 76 -27.31 18.41 -15.33
CA GLU A 76 -25.91 18.78 -15.65
C GLU A 76 -24.90 18.01 -14.79
N PHE A 77 -25.27 17.64 -13.55
CA PHE A 77 -24.45 16.82 -12.65
C PHE A 77 -24.35 15.37 -13.13
N TYR A 78 -25.44 14.80 -13.66
CA TYR A 78 -25.42 13.46 -14.26
C TYR A 78 -24.63 13.44 -15.58
N THR A 79 -24.61 14.54 -16.34
CA THR A 79 -23.86 14.62 -17.59
C THR A 79 -22.33 14.55 -17.40
N TRP A 80 -21.79 15.03 -16.27
CA TRP A 80 -20.36 14.83 -15.92
C TRP A 80 -20.05 13.41 -15.42
N MET A 81 -21.05 12.66 -14.92
CA MET A 81 -20.91 11.24 -14.58
C MET A 81 -21.05 10.32 -15.81
N THR A 82 -21.75 10.74 -16.86
CA THR A 82 -21.94 9.94 -18.09
C THR A 82 -20.86 10.14 -19.15
N ASP A 83 -20.03 11.19 -19.04
CA ASP A 83 -18.74 11.30 -19.76
C ASP A 83 -17.61 10.46 -19.10
N GLN A 84 -17.99 9.52 -18.22
CA GLN A 84 -17.17 8.35 -17.94
C GLN A 84 -17.14 7.47 -19.19
N GLU A 85 -16.01 7.49 -19.90
CA GLU A 85 -15.63 6.39 -20.78
C GLU A 85 -15.70 5.08 -19.98
N ALA A 86 -16.81 4.36 -20.18
CA ALA A 86 -17.13 3.01 -19.73
C ALA A 86 -16.74 2.68 -18.27
N ILE A 87 -17.74 2.65 -17.38
CA ILE A 87 -17.72 1.71 -16.26
C ILE A 87 -17.44 0.34 -16.90
N SER A 88 -16.32 -0.26 -16.52
CA SER A 88 -15.98 -1.59 -17.00
C SER A 88 -17.09 -2.57 -16.66
N GLU A 89 -17.57 -3.31 -17.67
CA GLU A 89 -18.44 -4.46 -17.42
C GLU A 89 -17.67 -5.64 -16.80
N ASP A 90 -16.34 -5.57 -16.75
CA ASP A 90 -15.51 -6.55 -16.04
C ASP A 90 -15.72 -6.42 -14.52
N PRO A 91 -16.34 -7.43 -13.86
CA PRO A 91 -16.53 -7.42 -12.42
C PRO A 91 -15.21 -7.49 -11.64
N ASP A 92 -14.10 -7.85 -12.30
CA ASP A 92 -12.73 -7.87 -11.76
C ASP A 92 -11.93 -6.59 -12.12
N ASP A 93 -12.57 -5.52 -12.60
CA ASP A 93 -11.90 -4.22 -12.78
C ASP A 93 -11.72 -3.51 -11.43
N GLU A 94 -10.49 -3.54 -10.92
CA GLU A 94 -10.05 -2.79 -9.73
C GLU A 94 -10.33 -1.27 -9.84
N TYR A 95 -10.50 -0.78 -11.06
CA TYR A 95 -10.72 0.63 -11.38
C TYR A 95 -12.19 0.99 -11.62
N ARG A 96 -13.13 0.05 -11.44
CA ARG A 96 -14.54 0.18 -11.85
C ARG A 96 -15.21 1.48 -11.40
N ASP A 97 -14.85 1.96 -10.22
CA ASP A 97 -15.51 3.12 -9.62
C ASP A 97 -14.81 4.46 -9.94
N ASN A 98 -13.52 4.46 -10.40
CA ASN A 98 -12.80 5.69 -10.75
C ASN A 98 -11.44 5.54 -11.51
N ARG A 99 -11.42 5.00 -12.73
CA ARG A 99 -10.20 4.81 -13.56
C ARG A 99 -9.22 6.00 -13.60
N LYS A 100 -9.71 7.22 -13.82
CA LYS A 100 -8.86 8.43 -13.94
C LYS A 100 -8.16 8.79 -12.62
N SER A 101 -8.87 8.65 -11.50
CA SER A 101 -8.35 8.88 -10.15
C SER A 101 -7.21 7.91 -9.81
N TYR A 102 -7.45 6.62 -10.03
CA TYR A 102 -6.47 5.58 -9.74
C TYR A 102 -5.22 5.71 -10.60
N LYS A 103 -5.36 5.98 -11.90
CA LYS A 103 -4.20 6.22 -12.77
C LYS A 103 -3.36 7.39 -12.26
N ALA A 104 -4.00 8.49 -11.85
CA ALA A 104 -3.30 9.65 -11.34
C ALA A 104 -2.61 9.38 -9.98
N PHE A 105 -3.23 8.58 -9.12
CA PHE A 105 -2.59 8.08 -7.89
C PHE A 105 -1.36 7.24 -8.21
N GLU A 106 -1.50 6.27 -9.09
CA GLU A 106 -0.42 5.37 -9.47
C GLU A 106 0.76 6.12 -10.06
N ASP A 107 0.52 7.03 -11.00
CA ASP A 107 1.59 7.82 -11.61
C ASP A 107 2.36 8.63 -10.55
N ARG A 108 1.65 9.14 -9.53
CA ARG A 108 2.27 9.84 -8.39
C ARG A 108 3.04 8.89 -7.46
N VAL A 109 2.51 7.70 -7.16
CA VAL A 109 3.20 6.68 -6.38
C VAL A 109 4.47 6.25 -7.11
N LEU A 110 4.40 5.94 -8.40
CA LEU A 110 5.57 5.54 -9.17
C LEU A 110 6.61 6.66 -9.23
N SER A 111 6.21 7.92 -9.46
CA SER A 111 7.15 9.04 -9.39
C SER A 111 7.76 9.19 -8.00
N PHE A 112 6.99 9.01 -6.93
CA PHE A 112 7.51 9.02 -5.57
C PHE A 112 8.54 7.91 -5.33
N LEU A 113 8.24 6.67 -5.73
CA LEU A 113 9.16 5.53 -5.60
C LEU A 113 10.48 5.78 -6.34
N LYS A 114 10.42 6.47 -7.50
CA LYS A 114 11.60 6.87 -8.27
C LYS A 114 12.38 8.05 -7.67
N GLY A 115 11.84 8.71 -6.64
CA GLY A 115 12.41 9.96 -6.10
C GLY A 115 12.20 11.17 -7.03
N GLU A 116 11.26 11.08 -7.95
CA GLU A 116 10.90 12.18 -8.86
C GLU A 116 10.00 13.19 -8.14
N THR A 117 9.92 14.39 -8.72
CA THR A 117 8.98 15.42 -8.25
C THR A 117 7.55 14.97 -8.49
N VAL A 118 6.83 14.65 -7.41
CA VAL A 118 5.40 14.33 -7.49
C VAL A 118 4.62 15.63 -7.70
N PRO A 119 3.87 15.80 -8.80
CA PRO A 119 3.07 16.99 -9.05
C PRO A 119 1.92 17.09 -8.05
N THR A 120 1.76 18.26 -7.44
CA THR A 120 0.62 18.56 -6.56
C THR A 120 -0.59 18.89 -7.43
N PRO A 121 -1.67 18.09 -7.40
CA PRO A 121 -2.88 18.43 -8.13
C PRO A 121 -3.45 19.75 -7.59
N ARG A 122 -3.91 20.63 -8.48
CA ARG A 122 -4.71 21.79 -8.09
C ARG A 122 -6.06 21.28 -7.57
N THR A 123 -6.30 21.38 -6.26
CA THR A 123 -7.62 21.08 -5.69
C THR A 123 -8.58 22.22 -6.05
N LYS A 124 -9.69 21.90 -6.73
CA LYS A 124 -10.73 22.90 -7.06
C LYS A 124 -11.75 23.10 -5.93
N ASN A 125 -11.76 22.24 -4.93
CA ASN A 125 -12.76 22.22 -3.88
C ASN A 125 -12.12 22.08 -2.48
N SER A 126 -12.79 22.64 -1.48
CA SER A 126 -12.40 22.67 -0.07
C SER A 126 -12.52 21.31 0.66
N LYS A 127 -12.72 20.20 -0.07
CA LYS A 127 -13.17 18.92 0.48
C LYS A 127 -12.06 17.90 0.80
N GLY A 128 -10.80 18.26 0.58
CA GLY A 128 -9.65 17.43 0.96
C GLY A 128 -8.36 18.04 0.44
N ALA A 129 -7.36 18.22 1.30
CA ALA A 129 -6.04 18.61 0.84
C ALA A 129 -5.31 17.35 0.38
N TYR A 130 -4.86 17.32 -0.88
CA TYR A 130 -3.85 16.37 -1.30
C TYR A 130 -2.62 16.54 -0.40
N LEU A 131 -2.24 15.50 0.35
CA LEU A 131 -0.95 15.50 1.04
C LEU A 131 0.07 14.80 0.15
N ARG A 132 1.09 15.57 -0.22
CA ARG A 132 2.21 15.05 -0.99
C ARG A 132 2.90 13.92 -0.22
N PRO A 133 3.37 12.87 -0.90
CA PRO A 133 4.31 11.93 -0.34
C PRO A 133 5.45 12.65 0.39
N ARG A 134 5.81 12.16 1.58
CA ARG A 134 6.90 12.68 2.40
C ARG A 134 8.02 11.64 2.48
N GLY A 135 9.26 12.13 2.56
CA GLY A 135 10.45 11.28 2.59
C GLY A 135 11.08 11.06 1.21
N PRO A 136 12.23 10.39 1.15
CA PRO A 136 12.94 10.13 -0.10
C PRO A 136 12.29 8.98 -0.89
N GLY A 137 12.42 9.02 -2.22
CA GLY A 137 12.24 7.82 -3.03
C GLY A 137 13.36 6.80 -2.79
N ILE A 138 13.33 5.69 -3.53
CA ILE A 138 14.34 4.64 -3.41
C ILE A 138 15.67 5.15 -3.98
N THR A 139 16.75 5.04 -3.20
CA THR A 139 18.12 5.33 -3.63
C THR A 139 18.87 4.02 -3.91
N PRO A 140 18.95 3.53 -5.16
CA PRO A 140 19.43 2.17 -5.46
C PRO A 140 20.84 1.87 -4.97
N ASP A 141 21.74 2.87 -5.00
CA ASP A 141 23.16 2.71 -4.63
C ASP A 141 23.41 2.36 -3.15
N LEU A 142 22.37 2.37 -2.30
CA LEU A 142 22.42 1.95 -0.90
C LEU A 142 22.02 0.48 -0.69
N PHE A 143 21.57 -0.21 -1.74
CA PHE A 143 20.92 -1.51 -1.63
C PHE A 143 21.65 -2.58 -2.41
N ASP A 144 22.67 -3.15 -1.78
CA ASP A 144 23.41 -4.29 -2.32
C ASP A 144 22.65 -5.58 -1.95
N ASN A 145 22.27 -6.37 -2.95
CA ASN A 145 21.49 -7.62 -2.77
C ASN A 145 20.28 -7.44 -1.83
N PRO A 146 19.37 -6.48 -2.10
CA PRO A 146 18.32 -6.17 -1.17
C PRO A 146 17.27 -7.28 -1.11
N GLN A 147 16.66 -7.39 0.06
CA GLN A 147 15.42 -8.13 0.25
C GLN A 147 14.24 -7.18 0.30
N ILE A 148 13.17 -7.59 -0.36
CA ILE A 148 12.03 -6.75 -0.64
C ILE A 148 10.76 -7.46 -0.20
N TRP A 149 10.01 -6.78 0.65
CA TRP A 149 8.67 -7.18 1.06
C TRP A 149 7.66 -6.12 0.68
N LEU A 150 6.68 -6.52 -0.12
CA LEU A 150 5.52 -5.71 -0.45
C LEU A 150 4.33 -6.25 0.35
N VAL A 151 3.93 -5.52 1.38
CA VAL A 151 2.89 -5.91 2.32
C VAL A 151 1.56 -5.31 1.86
N VAL A 152 0.64 -6.17 1.44
CA VAL A 152 -0.55 -5.78 0.68
C VAL A 152 -1.82 -6.36 1.31
N PRO A 153 -2.95 -5.64 1.27
CA PRO A 153 -4.18 -6.15 1.86
C PRO A 153 -4.80 -7.25 1.00
N MET A 154 -5.27 -8.31 1.65
CA MET A 154 -6.04 -9.39 1.03
C MET A 154 -7.45 -8.93 0.66
N ALA A 155 -7.97 -9.43 -0.47
CA ALA A 155 -9.33 -9.13 -0.93
C ALA A 155 -10.41 -9.64 0.05
N VAL A 156 -10.09 -10.70 0.79
CA VAL A 156 -10.95 -11.32 1.81
C VAL A 156 -10.36 -11.08 3.21
N ASP A 157 -11.21 -10.83 4.20
CA ASP A 157 -10.78 -10.49 5.58
C ASP A 157 -10.50 -11.73 6.45
N ILE A 158 -10.22 -12.88 5.86
CA ILE A 158 -10.03 -14.13 6.60
C ILE A 158 -8.65 -14.23 7.22
N ALA A 159 -8.59 -14.94 8.36
CA ALA A 159 -7.35 -15.22 9.06
C ALA A 159 -6.52 -16.19 8.22
N GLY A 160 -5.49 -15.67 7.58
CA GLY A 160 -4.57 -16.41 6.73
C GLY A 160 -3.63 -15.43 6.06
N THR A 161 -2.43 -15.90 5.72
CA THR A 161 -1.46 -15.08 4.99
C THR A 161 -0.98 -15.79 3.75
N LYS A 162 -1.16 -15.09 2.64
CA LYS A 162 -0.69 -15.49 1.32
C LYS A 162 0.66 -14.83 1.09
N THR A 163 1.71 -15.62 0.89
CA THR A 163 2.99 -15.09 0.43
C THR A 163 3.17 -15.43 -1.05
N VAL A 164 3.52 -14.44 -1.85
CA VAL A 164 3.82 -14.63 -3.27
C VAL A 164 5.24 -14.16 -3.50
N THR A 165 6.11 -15.07 -3.89
CA THR A 165 7.47 -14.74 -4.30
C THR A 165 7.51 -14.61 -5.81
N ILE A 166 7.92 -13.45 -6.30
CA ILE A 166 8.21 -13.23 -7.72
C ILE A 166 9.68 -13.55 -7.94
N LYS A 167 10.01 -14.40 -8.92
CA LYS A 167 11.38 -14.71 -9.37
C LYS A 167 11.50 -14.57 -10.89
N GLY A 168 12.07 -13.47 -11.36
CA GLY A 168 12.11 -13.11 -12.78
C GLY A 168 10.70 -12.96 -13.34
N LYS A 169 10.37 -13.74 -14.38
CA LYS A 169 9.01 -13.81 -14.95
C LYS A 169 8.10 -14.83 -14.27
N ASN A 170 8.63 -15.61 -13.33
CA ASN A 170 7.88 -16.66 -12.66
C ASN A 170 7.29 -16.15 -11.35
N THR A 171 6.06 -16.57 -11.07
CA THR A 171 5.38 -16.31 -9.80
C THR A 171 5.29 -17.61 -9.02
N ILE A 172 5.93 -17.68 -7.86
CA ILE A 172 5.88 -18.81 -6.94
C ILE A 172 4.96 -18.39 -5.79
N VAL A 173 3.82 -19.06 -5.67
CA VAL A 173 2.85 -18.80 -4.58
C VAL A 173 3.10 -19.79 -3.45
N THR A 174 3.34 -19.31 -2.24
CA THR A 174 3.54 -20.11 -1.03
C THR A 174 2.57 -19.67 0.08
N GLY A 175 2.08 -20.62 0.88
CA GLY A 175 1.18 -20.34 2.01
C GLY A 175 -0.24 -20.89 1.88
N GLU A 176 -1.01 -20.71 2.95
CA GLU A 176 -2.42 -21.11 3.05
C GLU A 176 -3.29 -19.99 2.45
N GLY A 177 -4.06 -20.30 1.40
CA GLY A 177 -4.85 -19.29 0.68
C GLY A 177 -4.93 -19.50 -0.84
N LYS A 178 -4.95 -20.75 -1.32
CA LYS A 178 -5.09 -21.04 -2.76
C LYS A 178 -6.37 -20.38 -3.30
N GLY A 179 -6.19 -19.43 -4.22
CA GLY A 179 -7.29 -18.73 -4.90
C GLY A 179 -7.66 -17.37 -4.29
N GLU A 180 -7.06 -16.96 -3.18
CA GLU A 180 -7.31 -15.63 -2.61
C GLU A 180 -6.55 -14.56 -3.40
N LYS A 181 -7.23 -13.47 -3.76
CA LYS A 181 -6.65 -12.33 -4.49
C LYS A 181 -6.14 -11.26 -3.53
N PHE A 182 -5.14 -10.49 -3.95
CA PHE A 182 -4.83 -9.23 -3.27
C PHE A 182 -5.86 -8.17 -3.65
N THR A 183 -6.10 -7.17 -2.79
CA THR A 183 -7.02 -6.07 -3.09
C THR A 183 -6.56 -5.27 -4.31
N TYR A 184 -5.24 -5.09 -4.44
CA TYR A 184 -4.62 -4.28 -5.50
C TYR A 184 -3.74 -5.14 -6.41
N GLU A 185 -4.18 -6.36 -6.72
CA GLU A 185 -3.34 -7.37 -7.36
C GLU A 185 -2.75 -6.88 -8.68
N LYS A 186 -3.55 -6.28 -9.58
CA LYS A 186 -3.05 -5.78 -10.87
C LYS A 186 -2.04 -4.64 -10.66
N ARG A 187 -2.40 -3.62 -9.87
CA ARG A 187 -1.49 -2.49 -9.56
C ARG A 187 -0.16 -2.96 -8.99
N VAL A 188 -0.22 -3.87 -8.02
CA VAL A 188 0.94 -4.44 -7.35
C VAL A 188 1.81 -5.22 -8.32
N MET A 189 1.22 -6.21 -9.01
CA MET A 189 1.95 -7.18 -9.81
C MET A 189 2.45 -6.61 -11.14
N GLU A 190 1.71 -5.69 -11.74
CA GLU A 190 1.99 -5.18 -13.09
C GLU A 190 2.70 -3.82 -13.09
N ARG A 191 2.65 -3.07 -11.98
CA ARG A 191 3.23 -1.72 -11.92
C ARG A 191 4.25 -1.53 -10.80
N ILE A 192 3.85 -1.75 -9.55
CA ILE A 192 4.71 -1.43 -8.39
C ILE A 192 5.88 -2.42 -8.29
N ALA A 193 5.60 -3.72 -8.32
CA ALA A 193 6.63 -4.76 -8.22
C ALA A 193 7.67 -4.67 -9.35
N PRO A 194 7.28 -4.62 -10.64
CA PRO A 194 8.24 -4.49 -11.73
C PRO A 194 9.11 -3.23 -11.64
N LEU A 195 8.53 -2.09 -11.25
CA LEU A 195 9.28 -0.85 -11.06
C LEU A 195 10.38 -1.01 -10.00
N ILE A 196 10.03 -1.58 -8.84
CA ILE A 196 10.99 -1.74 -7.73
C ILE A 196 12.10 -2.71 -8.14
N MET A 197 11.73 -3.85 -8.74
CA MET A 197 12.69 -4.86 -9.20
C MET A 197 13.65 -4.29 -10.25
N GLU A 198 13.12 -3.58 -11.27
CA GLU A 198 13.93 -2.90 -12.29
C GLU A 198 14.88 -1.89 -11.65
N ARG A 199 14.35 -1.04 -10.75
CA ARG A 199 15.11 0.03 -10.12
C ARG A 199 16.24 -0.46 -9.22
N LEU A 200 16.06 -1.61 -8.56
CA LEU A 200 17.05 -2.22 -7.68
C LEU A 200 17.93 -3.26 -8.39
N GLY A 201 17.63 -3.58 -9.65
CA GLY A 201 18.36 -4.61 -10.39
C GLY A 201 18.23 -6.00 -9.77
N VAL A 202 17.08 -6.30 -9.14
CA VAL A 202 16.83 -7.62 -8.53
C VAL A 202 15.87 -8.44 -9.38
N ASP A 203 15.99 -9.75 -9.27
CA ASP A 203 15.10 -10.72 -9.89
C ASP A 203 14.14 -11.36 -8.89
N GLU A 204 14.24 -11.08 -7.59
CA GLU A 204 13.39 -11.66 -6.57
C GLU A 204 12.77 -10.62 -5.62
N MET A 205 11.48 -10.80 -5.32
CA MET A 205 10.80 -10.07 -4.24
C MET A 205 9.66 -10.90 -3.63
N SER A 206 9.31 -10.60 -2.38
CA SER A 206 8.16 -11.21 -1.70
C SER A 206 7.00 -10.23 -1.57
N ILE A 207 5.80 -10.72 -1.83
CA ILE A 207 4.54 -10.01 -1.59
C ILE A 207 3.83 -10.75 -0.45
N VAL A 208 3.53 -10.04 0.62
CA VAL A 208 2.95 -10.61 1.84
C VAL A 208 1.55 -10.05 2.03
N GLY A 209 0.56 -10.92 1.91
CA GLY A 209 -0.84 -10.60 2.16
C GLY A 209 -1.11 -10.44 3.66
N TYR A 210 -1.83 -9.39 4.05
CA TYR A 210 -2.39 -9.25 5.39
C TYR A 210 -3.92 -9.09 5.32
N ALA A 211 -4.64 -9.58 6.32
CA ALA A 211 -6.10 -9.37 6.34
C ALA A 211 -6.43 -7.97 6.88
N ARG A 212 -7.31 -7.28 6.15
CA ARG A 212 -7.63 -5.88 6.41
C ARG A 212 -8.38 -5.71 7.73
N LEU A 213 -7.96 -4.73 8.52
CA LEU A 213 -8.73 -4.24 9.65
C LEU A 213 -9.86 -3.33 9.14
N ARG A 214 -11.06 -3.49 9.71
CA ARG A 214 -12.25 -2.73 9.32
C ARG A 214 -12.88 -2.16 10.58
N GLU A 215 -12.94 -0.84 10.70
CA GLU A 215 -13.43 -0.17 11.91
C GLU A 215 -14.90 -0.48 12.21
N ASN A 216 -15.69 -0.77 11.18
CA ASN A 216 -17.12 -1.07 11.30
C ASN A 216 -17.42 -2.53 11.70
N ILE A 217 -16.41 -3.38 11.86
CA ILE A 217 -16.57 -4.75 12.33
C ILE A 217 -16.13 -4.80 13.80
N PRO A 218 -17.04 -4.98 14.77
CA PRO A 218 -16.69 -4.95 16.20
C PRO A 218 -15.60 -5.96 16.60
N SER A 219 -15.52 -7.11 15.94
CA SER A 219 -14.44 -8.08 16.18
C SER A 219 -13.08 -7.59 15.70
N HIS A 220 -13.01 -6.66 14.75
CA HIS A 220 -11.76 -6.06 14.26
C HIS A 220 -11.28 -4.94 15.18
N ALA A 221 -12.18 -4.29 15.94
CA ALA A 221 -11.79 -3.26 16.92
C ALA A 221 -10.85 -3.80 18.01
N LYS A 222 -11.01 -5.08 18.38
CA LYS A 222 -10.09 -5.76 19.31
C LYS A 222 -8.76 -6.12 18.63
N LEU A 223 -8.81 -6.49 17.36
CA LEU A 223 -7.62 -6.81 16.57
C LEU A 223 -6.74 -5.59 16.26
N LEU A 224 -7.30 -4.38 16.22
CA LEU A 224 -6.54 -3.13 16.18
C LEU A 224 -5.65 -2.93 17.41
N GLN A 225 -5.96 -3.59 18.52
CA GLN A 225 -5.15 -3.57 19.75
C GLN A 225 -4.13 -4.71 19.78
N GLU A 226 -4.31 -5.75 18.96
CA GLU A 226 -3.59 -7.02 19.00
C GLU A 226 -2.79 -7.22 17.70
N GLU A 227 -1.64 -6.55 17.59
CA GLU A 227 -0.52 -6.79 16.65
C GLU A 227 -0.76 -6.77 15.12
N ARG A 228 -2.00 -6.82 14.64
CA ARG A 228 -2.33 -6.91 13.21
C ARG A 228 -2.09 -5.60 12.47
N GLY A 229 -1.82 -5.73 11.17
CA GLY A 229 -1.59 -4.58 10.29
C GLY A 229 -0.32 -3.80 10.64
N ARG A 230 0.70 -4.49 11.15
CA ARG A 230 1.99 -3.90 11.53
C ARG A 230 3.14 -4.49 10.72
N VAL A 231 4.11 -3.64 10.44
CA VAL A 231 5.41 -4.02 9.91
C VAL A 231 6.48 -3.37 10.79
N LEU A 232 7.30 -4.18 11.43
CA LEU A 232 8.38 -3.75 12.30
C LEU A 232 9.72 -4.16 11.68
N PHE A 233 10.59 -3.18 11.49
CA PHE A 233 12.00 -3.38 11.18
C PHE A 233 12.83 -3.06 12.42
N GLN A 234 13.81 -3.92 12.72
CA GLN A 234 14.78 -3.70 13.79
C GLN A 234 16.19 -3.90 13.26
N TYR A 235 17.07 -2.95 13.54
CA TYR A 235 18.51 -3.05 13.29
C TYR A 235 19.27 -2.98 14.61
N ASP A 236 20.27 -3.84 14.73
CA ASP A 236 21.19 -3.93 15.86
C ASP A 236 22.62 -4.04 15.33
N PRO A 237 23.50 -3.04 15.58
CA PRO A 237 24.89 -3.08 15.13
C PRO A 237 25.72 -4.16 15.84
N ASP A 238 25.22 -4.74 16.94
CA ASP A 238 25.88 -5.79 17.73
C ASP A 238 24.90 -6.93 18.05
N SER A 239 24.23 -7.43 17.02
CA SER A 239 23.14 -8.41 17.13
C SER A 239 23.54 -9.75 17.75
N ASP A 240 24.84 -10.07 17.78
CA ASP A 240 25.39 -11.31 18.33
C ASP A 240 26.26 -11.10 19.58
N GLY A 241 26.51 -9.85 19.98
CA GLY A 241 27.41 -9.50 21.09
C GLY A 241 28.91 -9.52 20.76
N ASN A 242 29.30 -9.72 19.48
CA ASN A 242 30.68 -9.71 19.00
C ASN A 242 30.94 -8.66 17.90
N GLY A 243 30.07 -7.65 17.80
CA GLY A 243 30.09 -6.59 16.79
C GLY A 243 29.47 -6.99 15.46
N GLN A 244 28.74 -8.12 15.38
CA GLN A 244 28.06 -8.53 14.16
C GLN A 244 26.76 -7.75 13.97
N LYS A 245 26.69 -6.96 12.90
CA LYS A 245 25.48 -6.24 12.51
C LYS A 245 24.38 -7.22 12.12
N GLY A 246 23.16 -6.95 12.55
CA GLY A 246 22.00 -7.77 12.21
C GLY A 246 20.74 -6.95 12.10
N TRP A 247 19.79 -7.48 11.32
CA TRP A 247 18.47 -6.89 11.22
C TRP A 247 17.40 -7.96 11.02
N ARG A 248 16.17 -7.60 11.34
CA ARG A 248 15.01 -8.47 11.21
C ARG A 248 13.76 -7.68 10.87
N VAL A 249 12.89 -8.35 10.13
CA VAL A 249 11.57 -7.82 9.73
C VAL A 249 10.51 -8.72 10.32
N PHE A 250 9.56 -8.10 11.00
CA PHE A 250 8.34 -8.73 11.46
C PHE A 250 7.19 -8.15 10.64
N ILE A 251 6.53 -9.01 9.90
CA ILE A 251 5.27 -8.71 9.22
C ILE A 251 4.23 -9.64 9.84
N GLU A 252 2.99 -9.19 9.96
CA GLU A 252 1.89 -10.05 10.41
C GLU A 252 2.00 -11.44 9.76
N SER A 253 2.09 -12.50 10.59
CA SER A 253 2.30 -13.92 10.24
C SER A 253 3.66 -14.35 9.64
N LEU A 254 4.59 -13.45 9.37
CA LEU A 254 5.86 -13.76 8.72
C LEU A 254 7.04 -13.22 9.54
N TYR A 255 7.93 -14.13 9.94
CA TYR A 255 9.19 -13.80 10.60
C TYR A 255 10.36 -13.98 9.63
N SER A 256 11.16 -12.93 9.43
CA SER A 256 12.39 -12.99 8.64
C SER A 256 13.58 -12.46 9.44
N ARG A 257 14.67 -13.24 9.51
CA ARG A 257 15.89 -12.94 10.29
C ARG A 257 17.12 -13.11 9.42
N PHE A 258 18.04 -12.15 9.52
CA PHE A 258 19.36 -12.23 8.89
C PHE A 258 20.47 -11.91 9.90
N SER A 259 21.55 -12.69 9.80
CA SER A 259 22.84 -12.44 10.44
C SER A 259 23.82 -12.13 9.31
N VAL A 260 24.53 -11.00 9.38
CA VAL A 260 25.47 -10.57 8.33
C VAL A 260 26.88 -10.90 8.74
#